data_AF-A0A3L7WWM9-F1
#
_entry.id   AF-A0A3L7WWM9-F1
#
_cell.length_a   1.000
_cell.length_b   1.000
_cell.length_c   1.000
_cell.angle_alpha   90.00
_cell.angle_beta   90.00
_cell.angle_gamma   90.00
#
_symmetry.space_group_name_H-M   'P 1'
#
loop_
_entity.id
_entity.type
_entity.pdbx_description
1 polymer ?
#
loop_
_entity_poly.entity_id
_entity_poly.type
_entity_poly.pdbx_seq_one_letter_code
_entity_poly.pdbx_strand_id
1 'polypeptide(L)'
;MIDGGTDLDIEAAIQNIQEAEVVCVYFPAFNQTLLVDARTGPNVAPLMAVVPMVRTAADRIRSLRRLRPQLPRPDSITMIPWGRRVHSLIECGLWANLLARVEDDACAEACMSRLHSMELAEFRDAIVGRSYQSIWSRADAKRVDEA
;
A
#
# COMPACT_ATOMS: atom_id res chain seq x y z
N MET A 1 14.18 -4.76 -18.39
CA MET A 1 12.99 -4.08 -18.94
C MET A 1 12.32 -3.43 -17.76
N ILE A 2 12.66 -2.15 -17.52
CA ILE A 2 12.04 -1.33 -16.48
C ILE A 2 11.07 -0.45 -17.25
N ASP A 3 9.80 -0.85 -17.27
CA ASP A 3 8.75 0.00 -17.81
C ASP A 3 8.53 1.13 -16.80
N GLY A 4 9.22 2.24 -17.03
CA GLY A 4 8.95 3.51 -16.39
C GLY A 4 7.60 4.02 -16.87
N GLY A 5 6.54 3.75 -16.10
CA GLY A 5 5.19 4.21 -16.41
C GLY A 5 4.11 3.24 -15.99
N THR A 6 4.00 2.92 -14.69
CA THR A 6 2.70 2.46 -14.17
C THR A 6 1.79 3.67 -14.11
N ASP A 7 1.19 4.04 -15.24
CA ASP A 7 0.03 4.91 -15.22
C ASP A 7 -1.11 4.09 -14.63
N LEU A 8 -1.17 4.07 -13.29
CA LEU A 8 -2.26 3.46 -12.57
C LEU A 8 -3.51 4.24 -12.95
N ASP A 9 -4.42 3.57 -13.65
CA ASP A 9 -5.75 4.08 -13.92
C ASP A 9 -6.50 4.24 -12.60
N ILE A 10 -6.62 5.50 -12.17
CA ILE A 10 -7.25 5.88 -10.90
C ILE A 10 -8.74 5.58 -10.93
N GLU A 11 -9.41 5.74 -12.08
CA GLU A 11 -10.84 5.48 -12.22
C GLU A 11 -11.10 3.98 -12.09
N ALA A 12 -10.32 3.15 -12.80
CA ALA A 12 -10.40 1.70 -12.66
C ALA A 12 -10.05 1.24 -11.22
N ALA A 13 -9.08 1.88 -10.57
CA ALA A 13 -8.74 1.57 -9.18
C ALA A 13 -9.89 1.89 -8.23
N ILE A 14 -10.56 3.04 -8.40
CA ILE A 14 -11.74 3.43 -7.62
C ILE A 14 -12.88 2.43 -7.84
N GLN A 15 -13.18 2.07 -9.08
CA GLN A 15 -14.23 1.08 -9.39
C GLN A 15 -13.95 -0.26 -8.68
N ASN A 16 -12.70 -0.73 -8.77
CA ASN A 16 -12.27 -1.95 -8.09
C ASN A 16 -12.42 -1.88 -6.56
N ILE A 17 -12.14 -0.71 -5.95
CA ILE A 17 -12.32 -0.50 -4.50
C ILE A 17 -13.81 -0.61 -4.13
N GLN A 18 -14.69 -0.05 -4.95
CA GLN A 18 -16.12 -0.05 -4.69
C GLN A 18 -16.74 -1.44 -4.82
N GLU A 19 -16.25 -2.28 -5.73
CA GLU A 19 -16.81 -3.60 -6.01
C GLU A 19 -16.22 -4.75 -5.20
N ALA A 20 -14.92 -4.69 -4.88
CA ALA A 20 -14.25 -5.81 -4.24
C ALA A 20 -14.65 -5.98 -2.76
N GLU A 21 -14.76 -7.22 -2.31
CA GLU A 21 -14.96 -7.52 -0.88
C GLU A 21 -13.71 -7.20 -0.05
N VAL A 22 -12.54 -7.45 -0.62
CA VAL A 22 -11.24 -7.19 0.00
C VAL A 22 -10.37 -6.38 -0.96
N VAL A 23 -9.88 -5.25 -0.48
CA VAL A 23 -8.95 -4.39 -1.18
C VAL A 23 -7.58 -4.48 -0.53
N CYS A 24 -6.56 -4.71 -1.35
CA CYS A 24 -5.17 -4.68 -0.91
C CYS A 24 -4.42 -3.59 -1.69
N VAL A 25 -4.02 -2.52 -1.01
CA VAL A 25 -3.13 -1.48 -1.58
C VAL A 25 -1.70 -1.77 -1.14
N TYR A 26 -0.82 -2.05 -2.09
CA TYR A 26 0.57 -2.46 -1.84
C TYR A 26 1.49 -1.26 -1.92
N PHE A 27 2.41 -1.15 -0.96
CA PHE A 27 3.47 -0.15 -0.96
C PHE A 27 4.83 -0.87 -1.09
N PRO A 28 5.31 -1.08 -2.32
CA PRO A 28 6.57 -1.80 -2.55
C PRO A 28 7.77 -1.14 -1.87
N ALA A 29 7.77 0.19 -1.75
CA ALA A 29 8.87 0.96 -1.19
C ALA A 29 9.25 0.52 0.24
N PHE A 30 8.27 0.19 1.08
CA PHE A 30 8.48 -0.21 2.48
C PHE A 30 7.83 -1.56 2.82
N ASN A 31 7.54 -2.37 1.80
CA ASN A 31 7.05 -3.76 1.91
C ASN A 31 5.80 -3.95 2.80
N GLN A 32 4.84 -3.03 2.72
CA GLN A 32 3.57 -3.11 3.45
C GLN A 32 2.37 -3.16 2.52
N THR A 33 1.24 -3.54 3.09
CA THR A 33 -0.06 -3.56 2.44
C THR A 33 -1.08 -2.92 3.37
N LEU A 34 -1.82 -1.94 2.86
CA LEU A 34 -3.08 -1.53 3.49
C LEU A 34 -4.15 -2.53 3.04
N LEU A 35 -4.63 -3.32 4.00
CA LEU A 35 -5.70 -4.29 3.83
C LEU A 35 -7.01 -3.64 4.28
N VAL A 36 -7.99 -3.59 3.38
CA VAL A 36 -9.37 -3.23 3.71
C VAL A 36 -10.25 -4.43 3.39
N ASP A 37 -10.84 -5.03 4.41
CA ASP A 37 -11.81 -6.12 4.29
C ASP A 37 -13.16 -5.61 4.74
N ALA A 38 -14.04 -5.34 3.77
CA ALA A 38 -15.33 -4.73 4.02
C ALA A 38 -16.42 -5.75 4.37
N ARG A 39 -16.09 -7.04 4.37
CA ARG A 39 -17.05 -8.09 4.70
C ARG A 39 -17.39 -8.04 6.18
N THR A 40 -18.66 -8.26 6.48
CA THR A 40 -19.19 -8.26 7.84
C THR A 40 -19.80 -9.60 8.21
N GLY A 41 -20.03 -9.80 9.50
CA GLY A 41 -20.73 -10.94 10.04
C GLY A 41 -21.37 -10.59 11.39
N PRO A 42 -22.10 -11.53 12.03
CA PRO A 42 -22.88 -11.25 13.24
C PRO A 42 -22.12 -10.55 14.38
N ASN A 43 -20.80 -10.78 14.49
CA ASN A 43 -19.91 -10.13 15.46
C ASN A 43 -18.58 -9.69 14.82
N VAL A 44 -18.60 -9.39 13.51
CA VAL A 44 -17.39 -9.06 12.75
C VAL A 44 -17.65 -7.80 11.95
N ALA A 45 -17.07 -6.68 12.40
CA ALA A 45 -17.10 -5.41 11.69
C ALA A 45 -16.09 -5.40 10.51
N PRO A 46 -16.19 -4.47 9.55
CA PRO A 46 -15.15 -4.25 8.55
C PRO A 46 -13.77 -4.05 9.19
N LEU A 47 -12.71 -4.39 8.47
CA LEU A 47 -11.33 -4.24 8.94
C LEU A 47 -10.55 -3.34 8.00
N MET A 48 -9.84 -2.37 8.58
CA MET A 48 -8.72 -1.69 7.94
C MET A 48 -7.44 -1.99 8.74
N ALA A 49 -6.38 -2.45 8.09
CA ALA A 49 -5.13 -2.75 8.77
C ALA A 49 -3.90 -2.61 7.86
N VAL A 50 -2.79 -2.13 8.42
CA VAL A 50 -1.48 -2.18 7.76
C VAL A 50 -0.79 -3.49 8.13
N VAL A 51 -0.50 -4.31 7.12
CA VAL A 51 0.11 -5.64 7.29
C VAL A 51 1.35 -5.78 6.39
N PRO A 52 2.30 -6.68 6.73
CA PRO A 52 3.42 -6.98 5.85
C PRO A 52 2.94 -7.51 4.50
N MET A 53 3.61 -7.10 3.42
CA MET A 53 3.33 -7.63 2.10
C MET A 53 3.67 -9.13 2.03
N VAL A 54 2.83 -9.87 1.31
CA VAL A 54 3.02 -11.30 1.04
C VAL A 54 3.34 -11.52 -0.44
N ARG A 55 4.22 -12.49 -0.71
CA ARG A 55 4.81 -12.70 -2.04
C ARG A 55 3.91 -13.49 -2.99
N THR A 56 2.98 -14.28 -2.47
CA THR A 56 2.12 -15.16 -3.28
C THR A 56 0.64 -14.97 -2.98
N ALA A 57 -0.22 -15.32 -3.94
CA ALA A 57 -1.67 -15.31 -3.74
C ALA A 57 -2.13 -16.27 -2.63
N ALA A 58 -1.49 -17.44 -2.53
CA ALA A 58 -1.78 -18.42 -1.49
C ALA A 58 -1.46 -17.89 -0.09
N ASP A 59 -0.32 -17.22 0.08
CA ASP A 59 0.07 -16.60 1.35
C ASP A 59 -0.88 -15.48 1.76
N ARG A 60 -1.44 -14.75 0.78
CA ARG A 60 -2.45 -13.71 1.02
C ARG A 60 -3.74 -14.28 1.57
N ILE A 61 -4.28 -15.31 0.94
CA ILE A 61 -5.47 -16.00 1.43
C ILE A 61 -5.21 -16.56 2.82
N ARG A 62 -4.04 -17.14 3.06
CA ARG A 62 -3.65 -17.65 4.39
C ARG A 62 -3.56 -16.54 5.44
N SER A 63 -2.92 -15.41 5.10
CA SER A 63 -2.78 -14.25 5.98
C SER A 63 -4.14 -13.67 6.34
N LEU A 64 -5.02 -13.49 5.34
CA LEU A 64 -6.39 -13.02 5.54
C LEU A 64 -7.20 -13.98 6.41
N ARG A 65 -7.12 -15.30 6.18
CA ARG A 65 -7.81 -16.30 7.02
C ARG A 65 -7.32 -16.29 8.47
N ARG A 66 -6.05 -15.97 8.72
CA ARG A 66 -5.53 -15.81 10.08
C ARG A 66 -6.07 -14.55 10.76
N LEU A 67 -6.24 -13.45 10.01
CA LEU A 67 -6.78 -12.20 10.52
C LEU A 67 -8.30 -12.25 10.71
N ARG A 68 -8.99 -13.00 9.85
CA ARG A 68 -10.47 -13.05 9.76
C ARG A 68 -10.98 -14.49 9.79
N PRO A 69 -10.68 -15.28 10.84
CA PRO A 69 -11.00 -16.70 10.87
C PRO A 69 -12.51 -16.98 10.95
N GLN A 70 -13.32 -16.00 11.37
CA GLN A 70 -14.78 -16.14 11.47
C GLN A 70 -15.51 -15.89 10.14
N LEU A 71 -14.83 -15.38 9.11
CA LEU A 71 -15.42 -15.10 7.80
C LEU A 71 -15.07 -16.19 6.79
N PRO A 72 -15.96 -16.47 5.81
CA PRO A 72 -15.65 -17.38 4.72
C PRO A 72 -14.50 -16.83 3.85
N ARG A 73 -14.09 -17.61 2.85
CA ARG A 73 -13.17 -17.11 1.82
C ARG A 73 -13.85 -15.97 1.05
N PRO A 74 -13.14 -14.87 0.72
CA PRO A 74 -13.73 -13.81 -0.11
C PRO A 74 -13.94 -14.30 -1.54
N ASP A 75 -15.01 -13.81 -2.16
CA ASP A 75 -15.34 -14.03 -3.56
C ASP A 75 -14.50 -13.15 -4.49
N SER A 76 -14.13 -11.95 -4.01
CA SER A 76 -13.29 -11.01 -4.76
C SER A 76 -12.20 -10.38 -3.90
N ILE A 77 -10.98 -10.32 -4.45
CA ILE A 77 -9.85 -9.59 -3.87
C ILE A 77 -9.25 -8.73 -4.97
N THR A 78 -9.21 -7.41 -4.76
CA THR A 78 -8.50 -6.50 -5.67
C THR A 78 -7.15 -6.07 -5.11
N MET A 79 -6.24 -5.77 -6.02
CA MET A 79 -4.81 -5.62 -5.78
C MET A 79 -4.32 -4.36 -6.48
N ILE A 80 -3.99 -3.34 -5.71
CA ILE A 80 -3.60 -2.03 -6.25
C ILE A 80 -2.13 -1.79 -5.89
N PRO A 81 -1.19 -1.93 -6.85
CA PRO A 81 0.20 -1.56 -6.61
C PRO A 81 0.32 -0.03 -6.52
N TRP A 82 0.72 0.47 -5.36
CA TRP A 82 0.88 1.90 -5.10
C TRP A 82 2.37 2.27 -5.08
N GLY A 83 2.87 2.70 -6.23
CA GLY A 83 4.24 3.20 -6.39
C GLY A 83 4.39 4.71 -6.09
N ARG A 84 3.31 5.38 -5.69
CA ARG A 84 3.27 6.83 -5.41
C ARG A 84 3.36 7.07 -3.90
N ARG A 85 3.46 8.35 -3.51
CA ARG A 85 3.47 8.74 -2.09
C ARG A 85 2.19 8.31 -1.39
N VAL A 86 2.25 7.99 -0.11
CA VAL A 86 1.07 7.60 0.69
C VAL A 86 0.01 8.71 0.65
N HIS A 87 0.41 9.97 0.81
CA HIS A 87 -0.48 11.13 0.76
C HIS A 87 -1.28 11.24 -0.56
N SER A 88 -0.73 10.75 -1.67
CA SER A 88 -1.41 10.85 -2.97
C SER A 88 -2.68 10.00 -3.05
N LEU A 89 -2.89 9.04 -2.13
CA LEU A 89 -4.17 8.33 -1.99
C LEU A 89 -5.34 9.26 -1.66
N ILE A 90 -5.06 10.32 -0.90
CA ILE A 90 -6.05 11.35 -0.56
C ILE A 90 -6.28 12.25 -1.77
N GLU A 91 -5.19 12.73 -2.38
CA GLU A 91 -5.23 13.65 -3.53
C GLU A 91 -6.03 13.08 -4.71
N CYS A 92 -5.93 11.77 -4.95
CA CYS A 92 -6.64 11.10 -6.04
C CYS A 92 -8.00 10.50 -5.65
N GLY A 93 -8.48 10.73 -4.43
CA GLY A 93 -9.79 10.26 -3.96
C GLY A 93 -9.89 8.76 -3.63
N LEU A 94 -8.80 7.99 -3.74
CA LEU A 94 -8.81 6.57 -3.36
C LEU A 94 -9.10 6.40 -1.86
N TRP A 95 -8.50 7.26 -1.02
CA TRP A 95 -8.67 7.20 0.42
C TRP A 95 -10.14 7.38 0.83
N ALA A 96 -10.85 8.33 0.24
CA ALA A 96 -12.27 8.55 0.52
C ALA A 96 -13.12 7.31 0.17
N ASN A 97 -12.80 6.62 -0.94
CA ASN A 97 -13.49 5.39 -1.33
C ASN A 97 -13.16 4.22 -0.39
N LEU A 98 -11.93 4.15 0.12
CA LEU A 98 -11.54 3.16 1.13
C LEU A 98 -12.22 3.44 2.48
N LEU A 99 -12.31 4.70 2.90
CA LEU A 99 -13.02 5.09 4.12
C LEU A 99 -14.50 4.75 4.04
N ALA A 100 -15.16 4.98 2.91
CA ALA A 100 -16.56 4.61 2.71
C ALA A 100 -16.85 3.10 2.89
N ARG A 101 -15.80 2.25 2.88
CA ARG A 101 -15.90 0.80 3.06
C ARG A 101 -15.78 0.36 4.52
N VAL A 102 -15.48 1.27 5.44
CA VAL A 102 -15.17 0.98 6.86
C VAL A 102 -15.88 1.99 7.75
N GLU A 103 -16.47 1.55 8.85
CA GLU A 103 -17.25 2.44 9.75
C GLU A 103 -16.39 3.09 10.85
N ASP A 104 -15.07 2.84 10.86
CA ASP A 104 -14.16 3.24 11.95
C ASP A 104 -13.11 4.25 11.46
N ASP A 105 -13.43 5.54 11.61
CA ASP A 105 -12.56 6.66 11.26
C ASP A 105 -11.26 6.66 12.07
N ALA A 106 -11.31 6.28 13.36
CA ALA A 106 -10.13 6.30 14.21
C ALA A 106 -9.11 5.23 13.79
N CYS A 107 -9.59 4.05 13.41
CA CYS A 107 -8.75 2.99 12.85
C CYS A 107 -8.11 3.43 11.52
N ALA A 108 -8.87 4.10 10.67
CA ALA A 108 -8.37 4.57 9.39
C ALA A 108 -7.29 5.65 9.54
N GLU A 109 -7.50 6.63 10.42
CA GLU A 109 -6.49 7.64 10.76
C GLU A 109 -5.20 7.01 11.33
N ALA A 110 -5.34 6.01 12.20
CA ALA A 110 -4.19 5.26 12.72
C ALA A 110 -3.42 4.54 11.61
N CYS A 111 -4.13 3.94 10.64
CA CYS A 111 -3.51 3.30 9.47
C CYS A 111 -2.78 4.33 8.59
N MET A 112 -3.39 5.48 8.31
CA MET A 112 -2.79 6.54 7.51
C MET A 112 -1.52 7.09 8.17
N SER A 113 -1.58 7.40 9.47
CA SER A 113 -0.43 7.86 10.25
C SER A 113 0.70 6.85 10.26
N ARG A 114 0.38 5.55 10.40
CA ARG A 114 1.36 4.47 10.34
C ARG A 114 2.01 4.38 8.96
N LEU A 115 1.25 4.40 7.87
CA LEU A 115 1.79 4.35 6.51
C LEU A 115 2.74 5.53 6.24
N HIS A 116 2.33 6.74 6.65
CA HIS A 116 3.17 7.93 6.47
C HIS A 116 4.48 7.85 7.28
N SER A 117 4.41 7.34 8.50
CA SER A 117 5.61 7.12 9.34
C SER A 117 6.59 6.13 8.69
N MET A 118 6.08 5.07 8.03
CA MET A 118 6.90 4.08 7.33
C MET A 118 7.51 4.64 6.05
N GLU A 119 6.76 5.44 5.29
CA GLU A 119 7.26 6.15 4.11
C GLU A 119 8.40 7.11 4.46
N LEU A 120 8.25 7.91 5.52
CA LEU A 120 9.29 8.83 5.97
C LEU A 120 10.56 8.11 6.45
N ALA A 121 10.40 6.97 7.13
CA ALA A 121 11.53 6.14 7.55
C ALA A 121 12.30 5.61 6.34
N GLU A 122 11.60 5.11 5.32
CA GLU A 122 12.22 4.60 4.09
C GLU A 122 12.98 5.70 3.33
N PHE A 123 12.36 6.88 3.18
CA PHE A 123 13.05 8.01 2.54
C PHE A 123 14.28 8.47 3.32
N ARG A 124 14.21 8.47 4.64
CA ARG A 124 15.38 8.78 5.47
C ARG A 124 16.51 7.78 5.23
N ASP A 125 16.21 6.49 5.19
CA ASP A 125 17.20 5.45 4.96
C ASP A 125 17.81 5.52 3.56
N ALA A 126 17.02 5.94 2.56
CA ALA A 126 17.49 6.25 1.21
C ALA A 126 18.45 7.45 1.18
N ILE A 127 18.13 8.53 1.88
CA ILE A 127 19.00 9.73 1.96
C ILE A 127 20.31 9.43 2.68
N VAL A 128 20.27 8.68 3.78
CA VAL A 128 21.46 8.36 4.58
C VAL A 128 22.30 7.25 3.93
N GLY A 129 21.75 6.52 2.95
CA GLY A 129 22.45 5.44 2.25
C GLY A 129 22.63 4.18 3.10
N ARG A 130 21.70 3.89 4.03
CA ARG A 130 21.78 2.69 4.89
C ARG A 130 21.47 1.41 4.11
N SER A 131 20.36 1.43 3.39
CA SER A 131 19.87 0.31 2.57
C SER A 131 19.99 0.61 1.07
N TYR A 132 20.52 1.78 0.73
CA TYR A 132 20.54 2.32 -0.62
C TYR A 132 21.97 2.74 -0.99
N GLN A 133 22.35 2.52 -2.25
CA GLN A 133 23.63 2.97 -2.79
C GLN A 133 23.42 4.22 -3.64
N SER A 134 24.23 5.25 -3.41
CA SER A 134 24.26 6.44 -4.27
C SER A 134 24.81 6.08 -5.64
N ILE A 135 24.04 6.31 -6.71
CA ILE A 135 24.48 6.07 -8.09
C ILE A 135 25.57 7.08 -8.50
N TRP A 136 25.48 8.31 -8.01
CA TRP A 136 26.46 9.35 -8.27
C TRP A 136 27.18 9.72 -6.98
N SER A 137 28.49 9.53 -6.97
CA SER A 137 29.34 10.05 -5.91
C SER A 137 29.86 11.44 -6.29
N ARG A 138 30.10 12.31 -5.30
CA ARG A 138 30.77 13.60 -5.54
C ARG A 138 32.16 13.46 -6.19
N ALA A 139 32.79 12.29 -6.10
CA ALA A 139 34.07 12.03 -6.75
C ALA A 139 33.92 11.84 -8.27
N ASP A 140 32.81 11.27 -8.73
CA ASP A 140 32.54 11.05 -10.16
C ASP A 140 32.14 12.34 -10.87
N ALA A 141 31.49 13.28 -10.16
CA ALA A 141 31.12 14.59 -10.69
C ALA A 141 32.33 15.46 -11.07
N LYS A 142 33.50 15.26 -10.44
CA LYS A 142 34.72 16.03 -10.74
C LYS A 142 35.45 15.60 -12.02
N ARG A 143 35.17 14.41 -12.56
CA ARG A 143 35.86 13.88 -13.74
C ARG A 143 35.37 14.45 -15.08
N VAL A 144 34.26 15.20 -15.08
CA VAL A 144 33.66 15.73 -16.31
C VAL A 144 34.17 17.14 -16.65
N ASP A 145 34.76 17.86 -15.68
CA ASP A 145 35.24 19.24 -15.87
C ASP A 145 36.71 19.34 -16.34
N GLU A 146 37.40 18.22 -16.60
CA GLU A 146 38.81 18.19 -17.05
C GLU A 146 39.01 17.55 -18.45
N ALA A 147 37.98 17.52 -19.30
CA ALA A 147 38.06 16.99 -20.68
C ALA A 147 37.74 18.04 -21.74
#